data_AF-A0A6P2CTY9-F1
#
_entry.id   AF-A0A6P2CTY9-F1
#
_cell.length_a   1.000
_cell.length_b   1.000
_cell.length_c   1.000
_cell.angle_alpha   90.00
_cell.angle_beta   90.00
_cell.angle_gamma   90.00
#
_symmetry.space_group_name_H-M   'P 1'
#
loop_
_entity.id
_entity.type
_entity.pdbx_description
1 polymer ?
#
loop_
_entity_poly.entity_id
_entity_poly.type
_entity_poly.pdbx_seq_one_letter_code
_entity_poly.pdbx_strand_id
1 'polypeptide(L)'
;MPPPGYEPFLKAICDNPDDDTVRLVYADWLEENGDPERAEFIRLQIAYPSRPAEFDAGYARMEELRKLHSGKWRAELPQVNGVTYGQFRRGFLDRVTFRNFQGFVARGDKLLAQIPACEVRLAQIQAGDIGTLLSSPHVSRITLVRINAGIASPVVIERLVTTEWEWGLQELDITAWGPNAINPHPRPMITDREALLLARATVFPRLWSLRLTGTILSSGAYGELAERFGNGFWTGSESPRIRFT
;
A
#
# COMPACT_ATOMS: atom_id res chain seq x y z
N MET A 1 6.15 21.14 11.34
CA MET A 1 7.14 20.10 11.69
C MET A 1 6.96 19.82 13.15
N PRO A 2 7.05 18.56 13.60
CA PRO A 2 7.01 18.25 15.02
C PRO A 2 8.14 18.99 15.76
N PRO A 3 8.00 19.20 17.08
CA PRO A 3 9.06 19.80 17.90
C PRO A 3 10.37 19.00 17.79
N PRO A 4 11.56 19.61 17.96
CA PRO A 4 12.84 18.89 17.96
C PRO A 4 12.86 17.77 19.02
N GLY A 5 13.51 16.64 18.73
CA GLY A 5 13.61 15.50 19.67
C GLY A 5 12.54 14.41 19.47
N TYR A 6 11.67 14.57 18.47
CA TYR A 6 10.66 13.58 18.05
C TYR A 6 11.28 12.35 17.35
N GLU A 7 12.51 12.46 16.85
CA GLU A 7 13.15 11.47 15.97
C GLU A 7 13.27 10.07 16.59
N PRO A 8 13.66 9.89 17.87
CA PRO A 8 13.73 8.57 18.49
C PRO A 8 12.35 7.89 18.59
N PHE A 9 11.29 8.67 18.83
CA PHE A 9 9.92 8.15 18.88
C PHE A 9 9.46 7.69 17.50
N LEU A 10 9.67 8.49 16.45
CA LEU A 10 9.34 8.04 15.10
C LEU A 10 10.13 6.81 14.71
N LYS A 11 11.41 6.72 15.08
CA LYS A 11 12.21 5.52 14.86
C LYS A 11 11.59 4.29 15.56
N ALA A 12 11.23 4.40 16.83
CA ALA A 12 10.61 3.29 17.57
C ALA A 12 9.28 2.83 16.94
N ILE A 13 8.47 3.78 16.47
CA ILE A 13 7.20 3.53 15.78
C ILE A 13 7.44 2.91 14.39
N CYS A 14 8.50 3.32 13.67
CA CYS A 14 8.91 2.71 12.40
C CYS A 14 9.43 1.28 12.59
N ASP A 15 10.17 1.01 13.66
CA ASP A 15 10.71 -0.32 13.98
C ASP A 15 9.59 -1.27 14.45
N ASN A 16 8.53 -0.75 15.08
CA ASN A 16 7.38 -1.51 15.58
C ASN A 16 6.04 -0.88 15.12
N PRO A 17 5.68 -1.02 13.84
CA PRO A 17 4.54 -0.29 13.25
C PRO A 17 3.16 -0.74 13.74
N ASP A 18 3.03 -1.95 14.28
CA ASP A 18 1.76 -2.46 14.82
C ASP A 18 1.63 -2.28 16.33
N ASP A 19 2.69 -1.87 17.01
CA ASP A 19 2.71 -1.62 18.45
C ASP A 19 2.09 -0.26 18.75
N ASP A 20 0.96 -0.29 19.45
CA ASP A 20 0.25 0.92 19.88
C ASP A 20 0.90 1.54 21.12
N THR A 21 1.67 0.79 21.92
CA THR A 21 2.38 1.33 23.09
C THR A 21 3.40 2.39 22.70
N VAL A 22 4.23 2.14 21.68
CA VAL A 22 5.19 3.15 21.18
C VAL A 22 4.50 4.41 20.62
N ARG A 23 3.26 4.27 20.12
CA ARG A 23 2.45 5.39 19.61
C ARG A 23 1.87 6.22 20.75
N LEU A 24 1.42 5.57 21.81
CA LEU A 24 0.91 6.23 23.01
C LEU A 24 2.02 7.01 23.73
N VAL A 25 3.22 6.43 23.85
CA VAL A 25 4.40 7.14 24.39
C VAL A 25 4.73 8.39 23.58
N TYR A 26 4.63 8.33 22.25
CA TYR A 26 4.80 9.51 21.41
C TYR A 26 3.67 10.53 21.55
N ALA A 27 2.42 10.08 21.77
CA ALA A 27 1.31 10.96 22.07
C ALA A 27 1.55 11.73 23.38
N ASP A 28 2.02 11.04 24.43
CA ASP A 28 2.38 11.69 25.71
C ASP A 28 3.46 12.75 25.49
N TRP A 29 4.51 12.42 24.73
CA TRP A 29 5.55 13.38 24.38
C TRP A 29 5.01 14.58 23.58
N LEU A 30 4.12 14.38 22.60
CA LEU A 30 3.52 15.46 21.82
C LEU A 30 2.69 16.42 22.68
N GLU A 31 1.94 15.87 23.65
CA GLU A 31 1.14 16.65 24.60
C GLU A 31 2.04 17.55 25.45
N GLU A 32 3.14 17.01 25.98
CA GLU A 32 4.13 17.75 26.75
C GLU A 32 4.91 18.79 25.92
N ASN A 33 5.00 18.58 24.60
CA ASN A 33 5.80 19.40 23.69
C ASN A 33 4.95 20.31 22.77
N GLY A 34 3.69 20.58 23.14
CA GLY A 34 2.88 21.63 22.52
C GLY A 34 2.14 21.24 21.24
N ASP A 35 1.86 19.95 21.02
CA ASP A 35 0.95 19.45 19.98
C ASP A 35 -0.13 18.52 20.59
N PRO A 36 -0.89 18.97 21.61
CA PRO A 36 -1.88 18.15 22.33
C PRO A 36 -3.01 17.66 21.43
N GLU A 37 -3.39 18.39 20.38
CA GLU A 37 -4.41 17.97 19.43
C GLU A 37 -3.96 16.74 18.62
N ARG A 38 -2.67 16.63 18.32
CA ARG A 38 -2.12 15.45 17.64
C ARG A 38 -1.99 14.26 18.59
N ALA A 39 -1.62 14.51 19.84
CA ALA A 39 -1.63 13.49 20.90
C ALA A 39 -3.04 12.90 21.09
N GLU A 40 -4.05 13.76 21.26
CA GLU A 40 -5.46 13.38 21.37
C GLU A 40 -5.90 12.57 20.14
N PHE A 41 -5.56 13.04 18.95
CA PHE A 41 -5.90 12.34 17.71
C PHE A 41 -5.29 10.93 17.60
N ILE A 42 -4.02 10.75 17.99
CA ILE A 42 -3.37 9.41 18.05
C ILE A 42 -4.15 8.49 19.00
N ARG A 43 -4.40 8.95 20.23
CA ARG A 43 -5.10 8.15 21.26
C ARG A 43 -6.50 7.75 20.80
N LEU A 44 -7.25 8.69 20.20
CA LEU A 44 -8.58 8.41 19.67
C LEU A 44 -8.57 7.43 18.50
N GLN A 45 -7.64 7.55 17.54
CA GLN A 45 -7.57 6.58 16.44
C GLN A 45 -7.17 5.16 16.89
N ILE A 46 -6.44 5.04 18.00
CA ILE A 46 -6.14 3.74 18.63
C ILE A 46 -7.38 3.20 19.33
N ALA A 47 -8.11 4.03 20.07
CA ALA A 47 -9.33 3.64 20.77
C ALA A 47 -10.48 3.27 19.81
N TYR A 48 -10.54 3.89 18.63
CA TYR A 48 -11.57 3.67 17.61
C TYR A 48 -10.96 3.13 16.30
N PRO A 49 -10.56 1.84 16.25
CA PRO A 49 -9.93 1.25 15.06
C PRO A 49 -10.90 1.12 13.87
N SER A 50 -12.20 1.17 14.12
CA SER A 50 -13.26 1.16 13.12
C SER A 50 -14.36 2.14 13.48
N ARG A 51 -15.17 2.52 12.50
CA ARG A 51 -16.32 3.40 12.74
C ARG A 51 -17.37 2.68 13.61
N PRO A 52 -17.84 3.30 14.71
CA PRO A 52 -18.91 2.72 15.52
C PRO A 52 -20.24 2.73 14.76
N ALA A 53 -21.09 1.72 15.04
CA ALA A 53 -22.42 1.60 14.44
C ALA A 53 -23.38 2.69 14.93
N GLU A 54 -23.19 3.12 16.18
CA GLU A 54 -23.96 4.18 16.82
C GLU A 54 -23.12 5.45 16.97
N PHE A 55 -23.78 6.56 17.32
CA PHE A 55 -23.08 7.80 17.59
C PHE A 55 -22.17 7.64 18.80
N ASP A 56 -20.91 8.08 18.64
CA ASP A 56 -19.92 8.11 19.69
C ASP A 56 -19.21 9.48 19.69
N ALA A 57 -19.16 10.12 20.85
CA ALA A 57 -18.58 11.45 21.01
C ALA A 57 -17.06 11.46 20.77
N GLY A 58 -16.35 10.40 21.15
CA GLY A 58 -14.92 10.24 20.91
C GLY A 58 -14.61 10.09 19.42
N TYR A 59 -15.39 9.29 18.71
CA TYR A 59 -15.26 9.20 17.24
C TYR A 59 -15.58 10.54 16.55
N ALA A 60 -16.62 11.24 17.00
CA ALA A 60 -16.97 12.56 16.47
C ALA A 60 -15.82 13.57 16.68
N ARG A 61 -15.21 13.57 17.87
CA ARG A 61 -14.04 14.39 18.20
C ARG A 61 -12.82 14.04 17.35
N MET A 62 -12.55 12.76 17.14
CA MET A 62 -11.48 12.29 16.24
C MET A 62 -11.65 12.84 14.82
N GLU A 63 -12.88 12.80 14.29
CA GLU A 63 -13.18 13.33 12.95
C GLU A 63 -13.09 14.86 12.87
N GLU A 64 -13.47 15.56 13.94
CA GLU A 64 -13.27 17.01 14.06
C GLU A 64 -11.78 17.36 13.98
N LEU A 65 -10.95 16.74 14.83
CA LEU A 65 -9.50 16.91 14.83
C LEU A 65 -8.89 16.63 13.45
N ARG A 66 -9.30 15.54 12.81
CA ARG A 66 -8.87 15.19 11.45
C ARG A 66 -9.22 16.29 10.45
N LYS A 67 -10.44 16.81 10.47
CA LYS A 67 -10.88 17.88 9.54
C LYS A 67 -10.10 19.16 9.76
N LEU A 68 -9.88 19.55 11.01
CA LEU A 68 -9.24 20.81 11.35
C LEU A 68 -7.72 20.79 11.12
N HIS A 69 -7.04 19.70 11.47
CA HIS A 69 -5.57 19.67 11.53
C HIS A 69 -4.90 18.83 10.44
N SER A 70 -5.62 17.99 9.69
CA SER A 70 -4.96 17.11 8.70
C SER A 70 -4.20 17.86 7.61
N GLY A 71 -4.59 19.10 7.28
CA GLY A 71 -3.83 19.97 6.38
C GLY A 71 -2.45 20.32 6.96
N LYS A 72 -2.41 20.79 8.21
CA LYS A 72 -1.16 21.07 8.96
C LYS A 72 -0.27 19.82 8.99
N TRP A 73 -0.81 18.69 9.45
CA TRP A 73 -0.04 17.46 9.61
C TRP A 73 0.50 16.90 8.28
N ARG A 74 -0.29 16.99 7.19
CA ARG A 74 0.18 16.58 5.86
C ARG A 74 1.27 17.49 5.30
N ALA A 75 1.25 18.77 5.62
CA ALA A 75 2.27 19.72 5.19
C ALA A 75 3.65 19.45 5.82
N GLU A 76 3.71 18.70 6.92
CA GLU A 76 4.97 18.31 7.57
C GLU A 76 5.71 17.20 6.85
N LEU A 77 5.01 16.48 5.97
CA LEU A 77 5.58 15.36 5.23
C LEU A 77 6.43 15.87 4.07
N PRO A 78 7.45 15.10 3.64
CA PRO A 78 8.23 15.43 2.45
C PRO A 78 7.33 15.59 1.21
N GLN A 79 7.30 16.79 0.64
CA GLN A 79 6.54 17.06 -0.59
C GLN A 79 7.38 16.64 -1.80
N VAL A 80 7.26 15.36 -2.19
CA VAL A 80 8.04 14.77 -3.28
C VAL A 80 7.15 14.55 -4.49
N ASN A 81 7.56 15.07 -5.66
CA ASN A 81 6.83 14.83 -6.90
C ASN A 81 6.74 13.32 -7.20
N GLY A 82 5.52 12.85 -7.47
CA GLY A 82 5.26 11.45 -7.74
C GLY A 82 5.10 10.59 -6.49
N VAL A 83 5.02 11.19 -5.30
CA VAL A 83 4.63 10.50 -4.07
C VAL A 83 3.26 11.02 -3.62
N THR A 84 2.37 10.12 -3.27
CA THR A 84 1.09 10.46 -2.62
C THR A 84 0.93 9.68 -1.33
N TYR A 85 0.13 10.24 -0.44
CA TYR A 85 -0.06 9.76 0.92
C TYR A 85 -1.51 9.34 1.15
N GLY A 86 -1.69 8.31 1.96
CA GLY A 86 -3.00 7.75 2.29
C GLY A 86 -3.79 8.54 3.35
N GLN A 87 -4.59 7.81 4.11
CA GLN A 87 -5.39 8.36 5.18
C GLN A 87 -4.65 8.25 6.51
N PHE A 88 -5.14 8.95 7.52
CA PHE A 88 -4.63 8.78 8.87
C PHE A 88 -5.20 7.51 9.49
N ARG A 89 -4.33 6.66 10.01
CA ARG A 89 -4.65 5.46 10.79
C ARG A 89 -3.69 5.41 11.99
N ARG A 90 -4.26 5.23 13.19
CA ARG A 90 -3.50 5.22 14.46
C ARG A 90 -2.57 6.44 14.60
N GLY A 91 -3.02 7.59 14.13
CA GLY A 91 -2.35 8.88 14.19
C GLY A 91 -1.29 9.15 13.10
N PHE A 92 -1.00 8.18 12.24
CA PHE A 92 -0.02 8.31 11.15
C PHE A 92 -0.64 8.00 9.80
N LEU A 93 0.07 8.31 8.71
CA LEU A 93 -0.41 7.91 7.39
C LEU A 93 -0.28 6.40 7.22
N ASP A 94 -1.35 5.75 6.76
CA ASP A 94 -1.38 4.31 6.55
C ASP A 94 -0.56 3.86 5.32
N ARG A 95 -0.37 4.75 4.35
CA ARG A 95 0.12 4.40 3.02
C ARG A 95 0.99 5.47 2.37
N VAL A 96 2.03 5.01 1.69
CA VAL A 96 2.84 5.80 0.76
C VAL A 96 2.75 5.18 -0.63
N THR A 97 2.33 5.96 -1.62
CA THR A 97 2.24 5.50 -3.00
C THR A 97 3.29 6.22 -3.85
N PHE A 98 4.16 5.44 -4.47
CA PHE A 98 5.10 5.94 -5.47
C PHE A 98 4.49 5.78 -6.86
N ARG A 99 4.48 6.88 -7.63
CA ARG A 99 3.98 6.91 -9.01
C ARG A 99 4.75 5.92 -9.89
N ASN A 100 6.06 5.82 -9.71
CA ASN A 100 6.93 4.93 -10.47
C ASN A 100 8.04 4.33 -9.60
N PHE A 101 8.59 3.20 -10.05
CA PHE A 101 9.64 2.47 -9.34
C PHE A 101 10.94 3.27 -9.16
N GLN A 102 11.33 4.09 -10.14
CA GLN A 102 12.55 4.91 -10.05
C GLN A 102 12.46 5.94 -8.91
N GLY A 103 11.28 6.51 -8.67
CA GLY A 103 11.02 7.37 -7.52
C GLY A 103 11.16 6.64 -6.19
N PHE A 104 10.76 5.37 -6.13
CA PHE A 104 10.96 4.50 -4.97
C PHE A 104 12.44 4.18 -4.76
N VAL A 105 13.17 3.76 -5.79
CA VAL A 105 14.62 3.48 -5.67
C VAL A 105 15.40 4.71 -5.21
N ALA A 106 15.07 5.88 -5.74
CA ALA A 106 15.83 7.10 -5.43
C ALA A 106 15.58 7.64 -4.01
N ARG A 107 14.44 7.35 -3.38
CA ARG A 107 13.98 8.06 -2.17
C ARG A 107 13.28 7.20 -1.13
N GLY A 108 13.02 5.93 -1.42
CA GLY A 108 12.25 4.99 -0.62
C GLY A 108 12.80 4.91 0.80
N ASP A 109 14.08 4.59 0.93
CA ASP A 109 14.75 4.44 2.23
C ASP A 109 14.59 5.68 3.12
N LYS A 110 14.87 6.86 2.56
CA LYS A 110 14.80 8.12 3.30
C LYS A 110 13.36 8.49 3.71
N LEU A 111 12.38 8.25 2.83
CA LEU A 111 10.97 8.56 3.11
C LEU A 111 10.38 7.57 4.11
N LEU A 112 10.65 6.28 3.95
CA LEU A 112 10.09 5.23 4.78
C LEU A 112 10.70 5.16 6.17
N ALA A 113 11.89 5.75 6.38
CA ALA A 113 12.47 5.97 7.70
C ALA A 113 11.73 7.05 8.52
N GLN A 114 10.99 7.96 7.87
CA GLN A 114 10.31 9.09 8.51
C GLN A 114 8.80 8.90 8.64
N ILE A 115 8.25 7.82 8.05
CA ILE A 115 6.81 7.58 7.99
C ILE A 115 6.49 6.29 8.76
N PRO A 116 5.92 6.40 9.97
CA PRO A 116 5.85 5.28 10.91
C PRO A 116 4.81 4.18 10.64
N ALA A 117 4.16 4.20 9.47
CA ALA A 117 3.14 3.23 9.06
C ALA A 117 2.97 3.23 7.53
N CYS A 118 2.48 2.21 6.84
CA CYS A 118 2.24 0.77 7.10
C CYS A 118 2.12 0.00 5.75
N GLU A 119 1.92 0.70 4.64
CA GLU A 119 1.79 0.12 3.30
C GLU A 119 2.57 0.91 2.25
N VAL A 120 3.45 0.22 1.51
CA VAL A 120 4.08 0.78 0.31
C VAL A 120 3.33 0.30 -0.92
N ARG A 121 2.88 1.24 -1.75
CA ARG A 121 2.24 0.96 -3.04
C ARG A 121 3.10 1.48 -4.18
N LEU A 122 3.33 0.65 -5.19
CA LEU A 122 4.04 1.02 -6.41
C LEU A 122 3.07 1.06 -7.57
N ALA A 123 2.74 2.25 -8.06
CA ALA A 123 1.70 2.44 -9.08
C ALA A 123 2.16 2.09 -10.50
N GLN A 124 3.47 2.12 -10.76
CA GLN A 124 4.06 1.74 -12.04
C GLN A 124 5.42 1.09 -11.81
N ILE A 125 5.49 -0.22 -11.99
CA ILE A 125 6.74 -0.98 -12.06
C ILE A 125 6.86 -1.67 -13.41
N GLN A 126 8.09 -1.76 -13.95
CA GLN A 126 8.38 -2.51 -15.16
C GLN A 126 8.81 -3.95 -14.82
N ALA A 127 8.70 -4.85 -15.78
CA ALA A 127 9.15 -6.25 -15.67
C ALA A 127 10.58 -6.40 -15.13
N GLY A 128 11.53 -5.62 -15.69
CA GLY A 128 12.94 -5.67 -15.31
C GLY A 128 13.24 -5.16 -13.90
N ASP A 129 12.34 -4.38 -13.31
CA ASP A 129 12.52 -3.77 -11.99
C ASP A 129 12.23 -4.75 -10.85
N ILE A 130 11.54 -5.86 -11.13
CA ILE A 130 11.11 -6.84 -10.11
C ILE A 130 12.29 -7.44 -9.36
N GLY A 131 13.41 -7.71 -10.03
CA GLY A 131 14.61 -8.20 -9.35
C GLY A 131 15.11 -7.22 -8.28
N THR A 132 15.18 -5.94 -8.62
CA THR A 132 15.62 -4.87 -7.70
C THR A 132 14.61 -4.66 -6.57
N LEU A 133 13.31 -4.75 -6.87
CA LEU A 133 12.24 -4.69 -5.86
C LEU A 133 12.40 -5.77 -4.80
N LEU A 134 12.61 -7.01 -5.24
CA LEU A 134 12.70 -8.18 -4.36
C LEU A 134 13.96 -8.15 -3.48
N SER A 135 15.02 -7.48 -3.94
CA SER A 135 16.23 -7.24 -3.15
C SER A 135 16.14 -6.04 -2.20
N SER A 136 15.00 -5.33 -2.16
CA SER A 136 14.84 -4.15 -1.30
C SER A 136 14.67 -4.53 0.16
N PRO A 137 15.33 -3.82 1.11
CA PRO A 137 15.11 -4.03 2.54
C PRO A 137 13.67 -3.68 2.98
N HIS A 138 12.89 -3.03 2.11
CA HIS A 138 11.51 -2.65 2.37
C HIS A 138 10.47 -3.61 1.75
N VAL A 139 10.90 -4.71 1.11
CA VAL A 139 10.00 -5.64 0.41
C VAL A 139 8.85 -6.15 1.30
N SER A 140 9.12 -6.37 2.60
CA SER A 140 8.12 -6.79 3.59
C SER A 140 7.02 -5.75 3.85
N ARG A 141 7.27 -4.46 3.56
CA ARG A 141 6.31 -3.36 3.74
C ARG A 141 5.47 -3.10 2.48
N ILE A 142 5.72 -3.81 1.39
CA ILE A 142 5.03 -3.61 0.12
C ILE A 142 3.71 -4.38 0.14
N THR A 143 2.59 -3.68 -0.12
CA THR A 143 1.26 -4.30 -0.07
C THR A 143 0.52 -4.24 -1.40
N LEU A 144 0.88 -3.28 -2.26
CA LEU A 144 0.40 -3.25 -3.64
C LEU A 144 1.55 -3.06 -4.61
N VAL A 145 1.56 -3.90 -5.64
CA VAL A 145 2.39 -3.72 -6.82
C VAL A 145 1.49 -3.63 -8.04
N ARG A 146 1.51 -2.49 -8.73
CA ARG A 146 0.92 -2.32 -10.05
C ARG A 146 2.01 -2.38 -11.11
N ILE A 147 2.03 -3.50 -11.81
CA ILE A 147 2.92 -3.76 -12.93
C ILE A 147 2.28 -3.18 -14.18
N ASN A 148 2.90 -2.12 -14.71
CA ASN A 148 2.53 -1.65 -16.03
C ASN A 148 3.23 -2.58 -17.04
N ALA A 149 2.44 -3.51 -17.53
CA ALA A 149 2.85 -4.65 -18.30
C ALA A 149 2.82 -4.32 -19.79
N GLY A 150 3.40 -3.17 -20.16
CA GLY A 150 3.76 -2.86 -21.54
C GLY A 150 4.48 -4.02 -22.23
N ILE A 151 5.16 -4.90 -21.45
CA ILE A 151 5.51 -6.29 -21.79
C ILE A 151 5.59 -7.12 -20.47
N ALA A 152 4.48 -7.58 -19.88
CA ALA A 152 4.58 -8.68 -18.90
C ALA A 152 4.95 -9.97 -19.64
N SER A 153 6.25 -10.24 -19.71
CA SER A 153 6.72 -11.54 -20.17
C SER A 153 6.34 -12.61 -19.13
N PRO A 154 6.03 -13.86 -19.54
CA PRO A 154 5.89 -15.00 -18.64
C PRO A 154 6.98 -15.09 -17.55
N VAL A 155 8.21 -14.64 -17.89
CA VAL A 155 9.36 -14.54 -16.98
C VAL A 155 9.07 -13.72 -15.72
N VAL A 156 8.26 -12.66 -15.81
CA VAL A 156 7.88 -11.83 -14.67
C VAL A 156 6.99 -12.60 -13.72
N ILE A 157 5.96 -13.25 -14.25
CA ILE A 157 5.03 -14.05 -13.44
C ILE A 157 5.78 -15.18 -12.76
N GLU A 158 6.63 -15.89 -13.51
CA GLU A 158 7.48 -16.95 -12.98
C GLU A 158 8.36 -16.46 -11.82
N ARG A 159 8.97 -15.27 -11.93
CA ARG A 159 9.74 -14.67 -10.84
C ARG A 159 8.87 -14.29 -9.63
N LEU A 160 7.69 -13.72 -9.85
CA LEU A 160 6.79 -13.34 -8.76
C LEU A 160 6.35 -14.56 -7.95
N VAL A 161 5.97 -15.65 -8.62
CA VAL A 161 5.46 -16.87 -7.98
C VAL A 161 6.54 -17.77 -7.39
N THR A 162 7.82 -17.48 -7.64
CA THR A 162 8.98 -18.21 -7.08
C THR A 162 9.72 -17.45 -6.00
N THR A 163 9.34 -16.21 -5.72
CA THR A 163 9.95 -15.41 -4.65
C THR A 163 9.10 -15.46 -3.40
N GLU A 164 9.70 -15.62 -2.23
CA GLU A 164 8.97 -15.60 -0.96
C GLU A 164 8.60 -14.19 -0.54
N TRP A 165 7.31 -13.94 -0.33
CA TRP A 165 6.76 -12.66 0.12
C TRP A 165 6.36 -12.75 1.59
N GLU A 166 7.32 -13.01 2.48
CA GLU A 166 7.11 -13.38 3.89
C GLU A 166 6.10 -12.51 4.66
N TRP A 167 5.92 -11.23 4.30
CA TRP A 167 4.94 -10.32 4.91
C TRP A 167 3.86 -9.77 3.94
N GLY A 168 4.06 -9.86 2.61
CA GLY A 168 4.13 -8.61 1.82
C GLY A 168 3.68 -8.63 0.36
N LEU A 169 2.47 -9.10 0.06
CA LEU A 169 1.73 -8.57 -1.09
C LEU A 169 0.24 -8.84 -0.86
N GLN A 170 -0.59 -7.80 -0.93
CA GLN A 170 -2.04 -7.90 -0.70
C GLN A 170 -2.84 -7.73 -1.98
N GLU A 171 -2.37 -6.84 -2.85
CA GLU A 171 -2.97 -6.52 -4.13
C GLU A 171 -1.91 -6.58 -5.24
N LEU A 172 -2.18 -7.38 -6.27
CA LEU A 172 -1.36 -7.43 -7.49
C LEU A 172 -2.20 -6.93 -8.65
N ASP A 173 -1.73 -5.89 -9.33
CA ASP A 173 -2.41 -5.30 -10.48
C ASP A 173 -1.49 -5.37 -11.69
N ILE A 174 -1.91 -6.08 -12.72
CA ILE A 174 -1.17 -6.24 -13.97
C ILE A 174 -2.01 -5.60 -15.07
N THR A 175 -1.52 -4.48 -15.60
CA THR A 175 -2.25 -3.66 -16.58
C THR A 175 -1.50 -3.55 -17.89
N ALA A 176 -2.21 -3.77 -19.00
CA ALA A 176 -1.71 -3.55 -20.36
C ALA A 176 -1.68 -2.06 -20.76
N TRP A 177 -2.32 -1.20 -19.96
CA TRP A 177 -2.51 0.22 -20.23
C TRP A 177 -1.70 1.07 -19.26
N GLY A 178 -1.11 2.15 -19.76
CA GLY A 178 -0.53 3.21 -18.96
C GLY A 178 -0.03 4.38 -19.81
N PRO A 179 0.41 5.48 -19.16
CA PRO A 179 0.76 6.73 -19.85
C PRO A 179 1.93 6.60 -20.83
N ASN A 180 2.71 5.52 -20.75
CA ASN A 180 3.84 5.21 -21.63
C ASN A 180 3.60 3.94 -22.47
N ALA A 181 2.35 3.51 -22.67
CA ALA A 181 2.07 2.33 -23.49
C ALA A 181 2.54 2.59 -24.94
N ILE A 182 3.54 1.82 -25.37
CA ILE A 182 4.13 1.95 -26.72
C ILE A 182 3.16 1.44 -27.80
N ASN A 183 2.21 0.56 -27.43
CA ASN A 183 1.30 -0.09 -28.37
C ASN A 183 -0.17 0.21 -28.00
N PRO A 184 -0.96 0.83 -28.91
CA PRO A 184 -2.38 1.08 -28.69
C PRO A 184 -3.25 -0.20 -28.72
N HIS A 185 -2.70 -1.33 -29.16
CA HIS A 185 -3.35 -2.64 -29.20
C HIS A 185 -2.50 -3.70 -28.49
N PRO A 186 -2.55 -3.78 -27.16
CA PRO A 186 -1.76 -4.74 -26.40
C PRO A 186 -2.12 -6.20 -26.76
N ARG A 187 -1.10 -7.06 -26.81
CA ARG A 187 -1.20 -8.53 -27.01
C ARG A 187 -1.75 -9.23 -25.75
N PRO A 188 -2.19 -10.51 -25.82
CA PRO A 188 -2.50 -11.26 -24.60
C PRO A 188 -1.29 -11.24 -23.66
N MET A 189 -1.50 -10.63 -22.51
CA MET A 189 -0.46 -10.21 -21.57
C MET A 189 -0.03 -11.33 -20.63
N ILE A 190 -0.94 -12.27 -20.38
CA ILE A 190 -0.78 -13.46 -19.55
C ILE A 190 -1.58 -14.54 -20.27
N THR A 191 -1.00 -15.72 -20.48
CA THR A 191 -1.75 -16.86 -21.01
C THR A 191 -2.40 -17.64 -19.88
N ASP A 192 -3.27 -18.60 -20.22
CA ASP A 192 -3.82 -19.53 -19.24
C ASP A 192 -2.73 -20.17 -18.35
N ARG A 193 -1.55 -20.46 -18.90
CA ARG A 193 -0.43 -21.01 -18.13
C ARG A 193 -0.02 -20.10 -16.98
N GLU A 194 0.23 -18.82 -17.25
CA GLU A 194 0.66 -17.86 -16.24
C GLU A 194 -0.47 -17.50 -15.27
N ALA A 195 -1.72 -17.46 -15.74
CA ALA A 195 -2.89 -17.33 -14.90
C ALA A 195 -2.98 -18.47 -13.87
N LEU A 196 -2.76 -19.71 -14.31
CA LEU A 196 -2.75 -20.89 -13.44
C LEU A 196 -1.57 -20.88 -12.45
N LEU A 197 -0.40 -20.36 -12.84
CA LEU A 197 0.71 -20.14 -11.90
C LEU A 197 0.30 -19.18 -10.79
N LEU A 198 -0.32 -18.04 -11.14
CA LEU A 198 -0.84 -17.08 -10.16
C LEU A 198 -1.96 -17.68 -9.30
N ALA A 199 -2.81 -18.52 -9.88
CA ALA A 199 -3.89 -19.21 -9.16
C ALA A 199 -3.34 -20.21 -8.14
N ARG A 200 -2.19 -20.84 -8.38
CA ARG A 200 -1.67 -21.93 -7.54
C ARG A 200 -0.50 -21.53 -6.65
N ALA A 201 0.05 -20.34 -6.83
CA ALA A 201 1.19 -19.83 -6.08
C ALA A 201 0.90 -19.72 -4.56
N THR A 202 1.67 -20.43 -3.74
CA THR A 202 1.58 -20.38 -2.27
C THR A 202 2.47 -19.32 -1.64
N VAL A 203 3.38 -18.73 -2.42
CA VAL A 203 4.33 -17.70 -1.97
C VAL A 203 3.69 -16.36 -1.60
N PHE A 204 2.39 -16.19 -1.84
CA PHE A 204 1.61 -15.00 -1.49
C PHE A 204 0.58 -15.29 -0.39
N PRO A 205 0.98 -15.43 0.89
CA PRO A 205 0.06 -15.81 1.95
C PRO A 205 -1.04 -14.78 2.23
N ARG A 206 -0.88 -13.53 1.78
CA ARG A 206 -1.81 -12.41 2.03
C ARG A 206 -2.39 -11.77 0.76
N LEU A 207 -2.09 -12.31 -0.42
CA LEU A 207 -2.59 -11.76 -1.68
C LEU A 207 -4.06 -12.13 -1.84
N TRP A 208 -4.94 -11.18 -1.58
CA TRP A 208 -6.38 -11.35 -1.65
C TRP A 208 -6.99 -10.70 -2.89
N SER A 209 -6.29 -9.76 -3.54
CA SER A 209 -6.75 -9.15 -4.78
C SER A 209 -5.77 -9.35 -5.94
N LEU A 210 -6.32 -9.76 -7.08
CA LEU A 210 -5.60 -9.85 -8.35
C LEU A 210 -6.42 -9.13 -9.43
N ARG A 211 -5.80 -8.13 -10.06
CA ARG A 211 -6.36 -7.47 -11.25
C ARG A 211 -5.53 -7.79 -12.48
N LEU A 212 -6.17 -8.35 -13.50
CA LEU A 212 -5.56 -8.66 -14.80
C LEU A 212 -6.29 -7.87 -15.91
N THR A 213 -5.96 -6.59 -16.04
CA THR A 213 -6.65 -5.68 -16.97
C THR A 213 -6.18 -5.89 -18.40
N GLY A 214 -7.11 -6.10 -19.34
CA GLY A 214 -6.77 -6.31 -20.76
C GLY A 214 -6.24 -7.71 -21.07
N THR A 215 -6.53 -8.69 -20.20
CA THR A 215 -6.17 -10.10 -20.40
C THR A 215 -7.38 -10.90 -20.86
N ILE A 216 -7.20 -11.76 -21.87
CA ILE A 216 -8.21 -12.71 -22.34
C ILE A 216 -7.80 -14.10 -21.85
N LEU A 217 -8.65 -14.74 -21.05
CA LEU A 217 -8.42 -16.07 -20.46
C LEU A 217 -9.49 -17.04 -20.94
N SER A 218 -9.17 -18.34 -20.99
CA SER A 218 -10.21 -19.36 -21.12
C SER A 218 -11.11 -19.41 -19.88
N SER A 219 -12.28 -20.02 -20.03
CA SER A 219 -13.21 -20.24 -18.91
C SER A 219 -12.57 -21.06 -17.78
N GLY A 220 -11.70 -22.00 -18.10
CA GLY A 220 -10.98 -22.82 -17.11
C GLY A 220 -9.99 -22.00 -16.29
N ALA A 221 -9.11 -21.24 -16.95
CA ALA A 221 -8.14 -20.40 -16.26
C ALA A 221 -8.80 -19.26 -15.45
N TYR A 222 -9.87 -18.67 -15.99
CA TYR A 222 -10.70 -17.71 -15.25
C TYR A 222 -11.33 -18.34 -14.02
N GLY A 223 -11.88 -19.55 -14.15
CA GLY A 223 -12.51 -20.30 -13.05
C GLY A 223 -11.57 -20.53 -11.88
N GLU A 224 -10.34 -20.99 -12.12
CA GLU A 224 -9.37 -21.20 -11.03
C GLU A 224 -8.96 -19.90 -10.32
N LEU A 225 -8.80 -18.80 -11.07
CA LEU A 225 -8.52 -17.49 -10.46
C LEU A 225 -9.71 -16.98 -9.65
N ALA A 226 -10.93 -17.11 -10.17
CA ALA A 226 -12.14 -16.73 -9.46
C ALA A 226 -12.37 -17.57 -8.21
N GLU A 227 -12.06 -18.87 -8.24
CA GLU A 227 -12.13 -19.75 -7.08
C GLU A 227 -11.14 -19.32 -5.99
N ARG A 228 -9.90 -19.01 -6.36
CA ARG A 228 -8.87 -18.57 -5.39
C ARG A 228 -9.19 -17.23 -4.74
N PHE A 229 -9.53 -16.23 -5.56
CA PHE A 229 -9.56 -14.83 -5.12
C PHE A 229 -10.98 -14.31 -4.85
N GLY A 230 -12.02 -15.04 -5.28
CA GLY A 230 -13.41 -14.65 -5.12
C GLY A 230 -13.67 -13.23 -5.62
N ASN A 231 -14.23 -12.39 -4.73
CA ASN A 231 -14.53 -10.98 -5.01
C ASN A 231 -13.28 -10.10 -5.24
N GLY A 232 -12.09 -10.61 -4.90
CA GLY A 232 -10.83 -9.91 -5.10
C GLY A 232 -10.24 -10.05 -6.50
N PHE A 233 -10.80 -10.92 -7.35
CA PHE A 233 -10.34 -11.11 -8.73
C PHE A 233 -11.15 -10.32 -9.74
N TRP A 234 -10.45 -9.72 -10.71
CA TRP A 234 -11.09 -8.89 -11.72
C TRP A 234 -10.25 -8.69 -12.99
N THR A 235 -10.90 -8.55 -14.15
CA THR A 235 -10.26 -8.47 -15.48
C THR A 235 -10.70 -7.29 -16.36
N GLY A 236 -11.66 -6.47 -15.91
CA GLY A 236 -12.21 -5.33 -16.68
C GLY A 236 -11.29 -4.10 -16.73
N SER A 237 -11.84 -2.91 -17.04
CA SER A 237 -11.12 -1.61 -17.03
C SER A 237 -11.50 -0.63 -15.88
N GLU A 238 -12.61 -0.85 -15.18
CA GLU A 238 -13.02 -0.13 -13.96
C GLU A 238 -13.02 -0.98 -12.67
N SER A 239 -12.17 -0.65 -11.70
CA SER A 239 -12.16 -1.34 -10.40
C SER A 239 -13.54 -1.22 -9.71
N PRO A 240 -14.13 -2.31 -9.17
CA PRO A 240 -15.24 -2.15 -8.25
C PRO A 240 -14.77 -1.28 -7.08
N ARG A 241 -15.58 -0.30 -6.68
CA ARG A 241 -15.35 0.44 -5.43
C ARG A 241 -15.48 -0.56 -4.29
N ILE A 242 -14.35 -1.12 -3.85
CA ILE A 242 -14.29 -1.92 -2.63
C ILE A 242 -14.69 -0.97 -1.50
N ARG A 243 -15.94 -1.09 -1.04
CA ARG A 243 -16.39 -0.40 0.16
C ARG A 243 -15.70 -1.10 1.32
N PHE A 244 -14.75 -0.42 1.95
CA PHE A 244 -14.39 -0.75 3.32
C PHE A 244 -15.63 -0.43 4.18
N THR A 245 -16.34 -1.48 4.59
CA THR A 245 -17.30 -1.42 5.71
C THR A 245 -16.52 -1.37 7.01
#